data_AF-N9MVD9-F1
#
_entry.id   AF-N9MVD9-F1
#
_cell.length_a   1.000
_cell.length_b   1.000
_cell.length_c   1.000
_cell.angle_alpha   90.00
_cell.angle_beta   90.00
_cell.angle_gamma   90.00
#
_symmetry.space_group_name_H-M   'P 1'
#
loop_
_entity.id
_entity.type
_entity.pdbx_description
1 polymer ?
#
loop_
_entity_poly.entity_id
_entity_poly.type
_entity_poly.pdbx_seq_one_letter_code
_entity_poly.pdbx_strand_id
1 'polypeptide(L)' 'MSRGDKSAYTAKQKRQAKHIAQSELEQGRSPEEAERIAWATVNKQDGGGLKKKSN' A
#
# COMPACT_ATOMS: atom_id res chain seq x y z
N MET A 1 3.69 6.00 -13.03
CA MET A 1 3.19 4.72 -12.46
C MET A 1 1.86 4.40 -13.11
N SER A 2 1.69 3.17 -13.63
CA SER A 2 0.39 2.70 -14.15
C SER A 2 -0.64 2.83 -13.02
N ARG A 3 -1.58 3.76 -13.21
CA ARG A 3 -2.55 4.19 -12.21
C ARG A 3 -3.60 3.11 -12.03
N GLY A 4 -3.27 2.07 -11.25
CA GLY A 4 -4.31 1.27 -10.60
C GLY A 4 -5.06 2.22 -9.68
N ASP A 5 -6.32 2.48 -9.99
CA ASP A 5 -7.14 3.39 -9.20
C ASP A 5 -7.15 2.89 -7.75
N LYS A 6 -6.77 3.75 -6.80
CA LYS A 6 -6.66 3.36 -5.38
C LYS A 6 -8.03 2.96 -4.80
N SER A 7 -9.11 3.24 -5.52
CA SER A 7 -10.45 2.71 -5.30
C SER A 7 -10.50 1.17 -5.32
N ALA A 8 -9.64 0.52 -6.11
CA ALA A 8 -9.56 -0.94 -6.24
C ALA A 8 -8.94 -1.64 -5.02
N TYR A 9 -8.35 -0.90 -4.07
CA TYR A 9 -7.85 -1.48 -2.84
C TYR A 9 -9.00 -1.82 -1.89
N THR A 10 -9.01 -3.07 -1.44
CA THR A 10 -9.94 -3.59 -0.44
C THR A 10 -9.81 -2.82 0.88
N ALA A 11 -10.87 -2.84 1.69
CA ALA A 11 -10.84 -2.25 3.02
C ALA A 11 -9.73 -2.87 3.90
N LYS A 12 -9.40 -4.15 3.71
CA LYS A 12 -8.30 -4.83 4.39
C LYS A 12 -6.95 -4.22 4.05
N GLN A 13 -6.67 -4.03 2.77
CA GLN A 13 -5.43 -3.41 2.28
C GLN A 13 -5.28 -1.98 2.81
N LYS A 14 -6.36 -1.19 2.80
CA LYS A 14 -6.36 0.19 3.34
C LYS A 14 -6.03 0.21 4.83
N ARG A 15 -6.61 -0.68 5.64
CA ARG A 15 -6.27 -0.80 7.07
C ARG A 15 -4.81 -1.19 7.28
N GLN A 16 -4.33 -2.15 6.50
CA GLN A 16 -2.97 -2.65 6.62
C GLN A 16 -1.94 -1.59 6.24
N ALA A 17 -2.18 -0.85 5.16
CA ALA A 17 -1.37 0.30 4.78
C ALA A 17 -1.37 1.37 5.90
N LYS A 18 -2.53 1.67 6.50
CA LYS A 18 -2.61 2.63 7.61
C LYS A 18 -1.75 2.20 8.81
N HIS A 19 -1.80 0.92 9.20
CA HIS A 19 -0.98 0.43 10.32
C HIS A 19 0.51 0.50 10.03
N ILE A 20 0.93 0.14 8.81
CA ILE A 20 2.35 0.22 8.42
C ILE A 20 2.81 1.68 8.40
N ALA A 21 2.01 2.58 7.82
CA ALA A 21 2.32 4.00 7.78
C ALA A 21 2.46 4.59 9.19
N GLN A 22 1.59 4.21 10.13
CA GLN A 22 1.72 4.67 11.52
C GLN A 22 3.01 4.17 12.17
N SER A 23 3.40 2.90 11.96
CA SER A 23 4.65 2.39 12.51
C SER A 23 5.88 3.10 11.94
N GLU A 24 5.88 3.46 10.64
CA GLU A 24 6.99 4.21 10.03
C GLU A 24 7.03 5.67 10.50
N LEU A 25 5.87 6.29 10.73
CA LEU A 25 5.77 7.61 11.36
C LEU A 25 6.34 7.59 12.78
N GLU A 26 6.03 6.56 13.57
CA GLU A 26 6.57 6.36 14.92
C GLU A 26 8.09 6.14 14.89
N GLN A 27 8.62 5.56 13.82
CA GLN A 27 10.06 5.44 13.57
C GLN A 27 10.72 6.75 13.10
N GLY A 28 9.96 7.85 12.98
CA GLY A 28 10.46 9.17 12.63
C GLY A 28 10.51 9.46 11.13
N ARG A 29 9.87 8.63 10.29
CA ARG A 29 9.75 8.93 8.85
C ARG A 29 8.76 10.05 8.60
N SER A 30 8.92 10.71 7.45
CA SER A 30 7.92 11.65 6.95
C SER A 30 6.62 10.92 6.56
N PRO A 31 5.45 11.57 6.67
CA PRO A 31 4.17 10.97 6.27
C PRO A 31 4.15 10.45 4.84
N GLU A 32 4.77 11.17 3.91
CA GLU A 32 4.83 10.77 2.50
C GLU A 32 5.66 9.49 2.28
N GLU A 33 6.75 9.35 3.03
CA GLU A 33 7.61 8.17 2.96
C GLU A 33 6.95 6.97 3.63
N ALA A 34 6.34 7.19 4.80
CA ALA A 34 5.57 6.18 5.51
C ALA A 34 4.42 5.62 4.66
N GLU A 35 3.65 6.48 3.99
CA GLU A 35 2.59 6.05 3.07
C GLU A 35 3.15 5.27 1.87
N ARG A 36 4.27 5.72 1.30
CA ARG A 36 4.92 5.03 0.18
C ARG A 36 5.36 3.62 0.58
N ILE A 37 5.98 3.47 1.75
CA ILE A 37 6.42 2.18 2.29
C ILE A 37 5.22 1.29 2.60
N ALA A 38 4.17 1.85 3.19
CA ALA A 38 2.94 1.13 3.48
C ALA A 38 2.31 0.53 2.22
N TRP A 39 2.11 1.34 1.17
CA TRP A 39 1.53 0.86 -0.08
C TRP A 39 2.46 -0.11 -0.81
N ALA A 40 3.78 0.09 -0.77
CA ALA A 40 4.73 -0.86 -1.32
C ALA A 40 4.68 -2.22 -0.62
N THR A 41 4.56 -2.21 0.72
CA THR A 41 4.49 -3.43 1.53
C THR A 41 3.20 -4.20 1.27
N VAL A 42 2.05 -3.51 1.26
CA VAL A 42 0.76 -4.12 0.93
C VAL A 42 0.77 -4.69 -0.50
N ASN A 43 1.29 -3.93 -1.48
CA ASN A 43 1.43 -4.42 -2.85
C ASN A 43 2.34 -5.65 -2.96
N LYS A 44 3.41 -5.73 -2.17
CA LYS A 44 4.30 -6.91 -2.14
C LYS A 44 3.62 -8.13 -1.53
N GLN A 45 2.89 -7.96 -0.43
CA GLN A 45 2.20 -9.05 0.26
C GLN A 45 1.08 -9.66 -0.59
N ASP A 46 0.37 -8.84 -1.36
CA ASP A 46 -0.68 -9.30 -2.27
C ASP A 46 -0.16 -9.77 -3.65
N GLY A 47 1.17 -9.88 -3.82
CA GLY A 47 1.80 -10.47 -5.01
C GLY A 47 1.91 -9.53 -6.21
N GLY A 48 1.92 -8.22 -5.97
CA GLY A 48 1.87 -7.17 -6.99
C GLY A 48 0.42 -6.80 -7.28
N GLY A 49 0.00 -5.62 -6.80
CA GLY A 49 -1.31 -5.06 -7.08
C GLY A 49 -1.65 -5.23 -8.55
N LEU A 50 -2.76 -5.91 -8.83
CA LEU A 50 -3.24 -6.21 -10.17
C LEU A 50 -2.22 -6.99 -11.03
N LYS A 51 -1.91 -8.25 -10.66
CA LYS A 51 -1.77 -9.24 -11.73
C LYS A 51 -3.07 -9.18 -12.52
N LYS A 52 -3.07 -8.48 -13.65
CA LYS A 52 -4.05 -8.68 -14.71
C LYS A 52 -4.04 -10.19 -14.96
N LYS A 53 -5.04 -10.90 -14.46
CA LYS A 53 -5.54 -12.07 -15.18
C LYS A 53 -6.13 -11.48 -16.45
N SER A 54 -5.26 -11.23 -17.44
CA SER A 54 -5.69 -11.24 -18.82
C SER A 54 -6.29 -12.63 -19.05
N ASN A 55 -7.57 -12.59 -19.41
CA ASN A 55 -8.43 -13.71 -19.77
C ASN A 55 -7.70 -14.76 -20.62
#